data_AF-A0A5E9G3Y3-F1
#
_entry.id   AF-A0A5E9G3Y3-F1
#
_cell.length_a   1.000
_cell.length_b   1.000
_cell.length_c   1.000
_cell.angle_alpha   90.00
_cell.angle_beta   90.00
_cell.angle_gamma   90.00
#
_symmetry.space_group_name_H-M   'P 1'
#
loop_
_entity.id
_entity.type
_entity.pdbx_description
1 polymer ?
#
loop_
_entity_poly.entity_id
_entity_poly.type
_entity_poly.pdbx_seq_one_letter_code
_entity_poly.pdbx_strand_id
1 'polypeptide(L)'
;MRKIFTACYATSTLGSFLRSFTFGHIRQLGAVASRFVRNLAAETPLLTHDSSTDGYVFLDVDDTIIEVHGYQKQGSGYGYSGVRGLNALLATVRTEESAPIIIGRRLRRGACGSPRGARRMVSDGLATIKRLRGLEKARVLFRADSAFYGHAPSAPLSKPAPTSP
;
A
#
# COMPACT_ATOMS: atom_id res chain seq x y z
N MET A 1 -18.79 -35.64 29.96
CA MET A 1 -18.22 -36.00 28.64
C MET A 1 -16.92 -35.24 28.42
N ARG A 2 -15.80 -35.93 28.24
CA ARG A 2 -14.50 -35.33 27.89
C ARG A 2 -14.47 -35.15 26.37
N LYS A 3 -14.26 -33.93 25.87
CA LYS A 3 -14.15 -33.68 24.42
C LYS A 3 -13.00 -34.51 23.86
N ILE A 4 -13.26 -35.34 22.85
CA ILE A 4 -12.25 -36.17 22.17
C ILE A 4 -11.36 -35.31 21.26
N PHE A 5 -11.90 -34.21 20.71
CA PHE A 5 -11.16 -33.20 19.96
C PHE A 5 -11.42 -31.82 20.55
N THR A 6 -10.36 -31.02 20.74
CA THR A 6 -10.43 -29.64 21.24
C THR A 6 -10.73 -28.62 20.14
N ALA A 7 -10.60 -28.98 18.86
CA ALA A 7 -11.07 -28.23 17.70
C ALA A 7 -11.31 -29.18 16.51
N CYS A 8 -12.35 -28.93 15.71
CA CYS A 8 -12.68 -29.67 14.49
C CYS A 8 -12.61 -28.70 13.31
N TYR A 9 -11.39 -28.36 12.89
CA TYR A 9 -11.16 -27.68 11.62
C TYR A 9 -10.18 -28.54 10.83
N ALA A 10 -10.54 -28.92 9.60
CA ALA A 10 -9.54 -29.37 8.64
C ALA A 10 -8.52 -28.24 8.50
N THR A 11 -7.26 -28.51 8.83
CA THR A 11 -6.18 -27.53 8.71
C THR A 11 -6.10 -27.10 7.24
N SER A 12 -6.58 -25.90 6.93
CA SER A 12 -6.27 -25.28 5.65
C SER A 12 -4.75 -25.16 5.57
N THR A 13 -4.14 -25.89 4.62
CA THR A 13 -2.69 -25.83 4.36
C THR A 13 -2.29 -24.39 4.07
N LEU A 14 -3.08 -23.68 3.26
CA LEU A 14 -2.88 -22.28 2.94
C LEU A 14 -2.99 -21.38 4.18
N GLY A 15 -4.02 -21.54 5.00
CA GLY A 15 -4.20 -20.73 6.20
C GLY A 15 -3.09 -20.94 7.24
N SER A 16 -2.58 -22.17 7.36
CA SER A 16 -1.46 -22.49 8.25
C SER A 16 -0.14 -21.96 7.70
N PHE A 17 0.07 -22.09 6.39
CA PHE A 17 1.21 -21.52 5.67
C PHE A 17 1.25 -19.99 5.79
N LEU A 18 0.14 -19.30 5.54
CA LEU A 18 0.08 -17.83 5.67
C LEU A 18 0.32 -17.35 7.11
N ARG A 19 -0.03 -18.16 8.12
CA ARG A 19 0.25 -17.84 9.54
C ARG A 19 1.71 -18.02 9.93
N SER A 20 2.51 -18.78 9.16
CA SER A 20 3.96 -18.88 9.39
C SER A 20 4.73 -17.65 8.92
N PHE A 21 4.07 -16.75 8.17
CA PHE A 21 4.72 -15.57 7.63
C PHE A 21 5.03 -14.56 8.74
N THR A 22 6.32 -14.24 8.87
CA THR A 22 6.80 -13.16 9.71
C THR A 22 6.88 -11.86 8.91
N PHE A 23 7.18 -10.76 9.58
CA PHE A 23 7.38 -9.46 8.90
C PHE A 23 8.41 -9.55 7.75
N GLY A 24 9.48 -10.34 7.92
CA GLY A 24 10.49 -10.57 6.88
C GLY A 24 9.91 -11.21 5.61
N HIS A 25 9.11 -12.26 5.76
CA HIS A 25 8.44 -12.92 4.62
C HIS A 25 7.50 -11.96 3.89
N ILE A 26 6.74 -11.13 4.63
CA ILE A 26 5.87 -10.11 4.02
C ILE A 26 6.68 -9.08 3.23
N ARG A 27 7.86 -8.68 3.71
CA ARG A 27 8.75 -7.78 2.97
C ARG A 27 9.30 -8.42 1.70
N GLN A 28 9.61 -9.72 1.72
CA GLN A 28 10.03 -10.46 0.52
C GLN A 28 8.90 -10.52 -0.52
N LEU A 29 7.66 -10.81 -0.11
CA LEU A 29 6.51 -10.75 -1.01
C LEU A 29 6.29 -9.36 -1.60
N GLY A 30 6.48 -8.30 -0.80
CA GLY A 30 6.44 -6.94 -1.30
C GLY A 30 7.50 -6.66 -2.38
N ALA A 31 8.72 -7.21 -2.21
CA ALA A 31 9.77 -7.11 -3.22
C ALA A 31 9.42 -7.86 -4.51
N VAL A 32 8.83 -9.06 -4.39
CA VAL A 32 8.32 -9.83 -5.55
C VAL A 32 7.22 -9.05 -6.27
N ALA A 33 6.23 -8.51 -5.54
CA ALA A 33 5.15 -7.72 -6.12
C ALA A 33 5.64 -6.48 -6.87
N SER A 34 6.58 -5.72 -6.28
CA SER A 34 7.17 -4.55 -6.93
C SER A 34 7.93 -4.90 -8.21
N ARG A 35 8.70 -6.01 -8.20
CA ARG A 35 9.40 -6.51 -9.40
C ARG A 35 8.42 -7.02 -10.46
N PHE A 36 7.34 -7.69 -10.05
CA PHE A 36 6.30 -8.15 -10.94
C PHE A 36 5.62 -6.99 -11.66
N VAL A 37 5.18 -5.96 -10.94
CA VAL A 37 4.55 -4.77 -11.55
C VAL A 37 5.51 -4.08 -12.52
N ARG A 38 6.79 -3.94 -12.14
CA ARG A 38 7.81 -3.37 -13.03
C ARG A 38 7.98 -4.16 -14.31
N ASN A 39 8.09 -5.49 -14.21
CA ASN A 39 8.27 -6.34 -15.38
C ASN A 39 7.00 -6.35 -16.24
N LEU A 40 5.81 -6.37 -15.63
CA LEU A 40 4.54 -6.29 -16.35
C LEU A 40 4.39 -4.96 -17.11
N ALA A 41 4.81 -3.84 -16.50
CA ALA A 41 4.83 -2.53 -17.16
C ALA A 41 5.80 -2.43 -18.35
N ALA A 42 6.76 -3.36 -18.49
CA ALA A 42 7.61 -3.43 -19.67
C ALA A 42 6.92 -4.14 -20.84
N GLU A 43 5.99 -5.05 -20.54
CA GLU A 43 5.28 -5.86 -21.53
C GLU A 43 3.91 -5.28 -21.91
N THR A 44 3.29 -4.50 -21.02
CA THR A 44 1.96 -3.92 -21.25
C THR A 44 1.91 -2.44 -20.83
N PRO A 45 1.08 -1.62 -21.49
CA PRO A 45 0.93 -0.20 -21.16
C PRO A 45 0.08 -0.02 -19.89
N LEU A 46 0.56 -0.49 -18.74
CA LEU A 46 -0.15 -0.40 -17.46
C LEU A 46 -0.38 1.05 -17.01
N LEU A 47 0.59 1.93 -17.30
CA LEU A 47 0.56 3.35 -17.01
C LEU A 47 1.04 4.08 -18.26
N THR A 48 0.13 4.66 -19.01
CA THR A 48 0.46 5.59 -20.10
C THR A 48 0.69 6.97 -19.51
N HIS A 49 1.89 7.51 -19.73
CA HIS A 49 2.23 8.87 -19.35
C HIS A 49 2.89 9.51 -20.56
N ASP A 50 2.26 10.55 -21.10
CA ASP A 50 2.87 11.32 -22.16
C ASP A 50 3.92 12.26 -21.57
N SER A 51 5.18 11.87 -21.69
CA SER A 51 6.33 12.67 -21.23
C SER A 51 6.48 14.02 -21.93
N SER A 52 5.75 14.27 -23.03
CA SER A 52 5.69 15.57 -23.72
C SER A 52 4.63 16.50 -23.12
N THR A 53 3.68 15.96 -22.36
CA THR A 53 2.72 16.73 -21.59
C THR A 53 3.26 17.01 -20.20
N ASP A 54 2.97 18.19 -19.64
CA ASP A 54 3.41 18.59 -18.30
C ASP A 54 2.59 17.90 -17.18
N GLY A 55 2.06 16.71 -17.46
CA GLY A 55 1.12 15.96 -16.65
C GLY A 55 1.79 15.22 -15.48
N TYR A 56 1.00 14.95 -14.43
CA TYR A 56 1.48 14.28 -13.22
C TYR A 56 1.24 12.77 -13.23
N VAL A 57 2.13 12.06 -12.56
CA VAL A 57 1.85 10.73 -12.01
C VAL A 57 1.31 10.91 -10.60
N PHE A 58 0.16 10.33 -10.29
CA PHE A 58 -0.51 10.53 -9.00
C PHE A 58 -0.19 9.35 -8.10
N LEU A 59 0.37 9.63 -6.92
CA LEU A 59 0.58 8.66 -5.85
C LEU A 59 -0.44 8.92 -4.75
N ASP A 60 -1.42 8.05 -4.65
CA ASP A 60 -2.46 8.12 -3.62
C ASP A 60 -2.10 7.18 -2.48
N VAL A 61 -2.19 7.67 -1.24
CA VAL A 61 -2.08 6.85 -0.04
C VAL A 61 -3.31 7.08 0.82
N ASP A 62 -3.97 5.98 1.14
CA ASP A 62 -5.18 5.99 1.96
C ASP A 62 -5.23 4.74 2.84
N ASP A 63 -5.96 4.83 3.94
CA ASP A 63 -6.22 3.70 4.81
C ASP A 63 -7.71 3.43 5.01
N THR A 64 -8.05 2.15 5.08
CA THR A 64 -9.43 1.70 5.28
C THR A 64 -9.52 0.65 6.37
N ILE A 65 -10.69 0.55 7.00
CA ILE A 65 -10.98 -0.46 8.01
C ILE A 65 -11.67 -1.65 7.35
N ILE A 66 -11.06 -2.82 7.49
CA ILE A 66 -11.67 -4.10 7.17
C ILE A 66 -12.33 -4.61 8.44
N GLU A 67 -13.66 -4.52 8.52
CA GLU A 67 -14.44 -5.00 9.66
C GLU A 67 -14.24 -6.50 9.90
N VAL A 68 -14.16 -6.89 11.17
CA VAL A 68 -14.04 -8.29 11.58
C VAL A 68 -14.90 -8.58 12.81
N HIS A 69 -15.62 -9.69 12.78
CA HIS A 69 -16.55 -10.07 13.86
C HIS A 69 -15.96 -11.06 14.89
N GLY A 70 -14.78 -11.62 14.64
CA GLY A 70 -14.15 -12.59 15.55
C GLY A 70 -13.38 -11.95 16.71
N TYR A 71 -13.77 -12.23 17.95
CA TYR A 71 -13.07 -11.73 19.15
C TYR A 71 -11.59 -12.13 19.22
N GLN A 72 -11.26 -13.32 18.73
CA GLN A 72 -9.90 -13.85 18.70
C GLN A 72 -9.08 -13.37 17.49
N LYS A 73 -9.63 -12.50 16.63
CA LYS A 73 -8.91 -12.01 15.45
C LYS A 73 -7.75 -11.13 15.89
N GLN A 74 -6.53 -11.67 15.81
CA GLN A 74 -5.30 -10.96 16.16
C GLN A 74 -5.16 -9.66 15.34
N GLY A 75 -4.71 -8.59 16.00
CA GLY A 75 -4.48 -7.30 15.36
C GLY A 75 -5.75 -6.48 15.12
N SER A 76 -6.95 -7.08 15.28
CA SER A 76 -8.18 -6.32 15.23
C SER A 76 -8.32 -5.40 16.44
N GLY A 77 -8.99 -4.27 16.25
CA GLY A 77 -9.25 -3.31 17.33
C GLY A 77 -10.19 -2.21 16.87
N TYR A 78 -10.63 -1.40 17.82
CA TYR A 78 -11.44 -0.22 17.57
C TYR A 78 -10.53 0.97 17.29
N GLY A 79 -10.76 1.64 16.16
CA GLY A 79 -10.10 2.88 15.79
C GLY A 79 -11.09 4.04 15.76
N TYR A 80 -10.77 5.07 14.98
CA TYR A 80 -11.58 6.29 14.85
C TYR A 80 -12.99 6.04 14.30
N SER A 81 -13.20 4.97 13.52
CA SER A 81 -14.50 4.62 12.95
C SER A 81 -15.48 4.02 13.94
N GLY A 82 -15.03 3.63 15.14
CA GLY A 82 -15.83 2.86 16.10
C GLY A 82 -16.12 1.41 15.66
N VAL A 83 -15.68 1.02 14.45
CA VAL A 83 -15.83 -0.34 13.93
C VAL A 83 -14.63 -1.18 14.35
N ARG A 84 -14.88 -2.40 14.85
CA ARG A 84 -13.80 -3.34 15.15
C ARG A 84 -13.26 -3.91 13.84
N GLY A 85 -12.01 -3.61 13.54
CA GLY A 85 -11.44 -4.05 12.26
C GLY A 85 -9.94 -4.18 12.26
N LEU A 86 -9.41 -4.57 11.11
CA LEU A 86 -8.01 -4.44 10.75
C LEU A 86 -7.87 -3.19 9.88
N ASN A 87 -6.75 -2.50 10.00
CA ASN A 87 -6.52 -1.30 9.21
C ASN A 87 -5.61 -1.64 8.01
N ALA A 88 -6.08 -1.39 6.80
CA ALA A 88 -5.32 -1.61 5.56
C ALA A 88 -4.86 -0.27 5.00
N LEU A 89 -3.54 -0.05 4.98
CA LEU A 89 -2.89 1.09 4.33
C LEU A 89 -2.49 0.68 2.91
N LEU A 90 -2.97 1.42 1.91
CA LEU A 90 -2.73 1.17 0.50
C LEU A 90 -1.98 2.34 -0.13
N ALA A 91 -1.19 2.03 -1.16
CA ALA A 91 -0.63 3.02 -2.07
C ALA A 91 -0.98 2.62 -3.50
N THR A 92 -1.61 3.54 -4.22
CA THR A 92 -1.94 3.38 -5.63
C THR A 92 -1.22 4.41 -6.48
N VAL A 93 -0.91 4.04 -7.71
CA VAL A 93 -0.40 4.96 -8.72
C VAL A 93 -1.34 4.99 -9.92
N ARG A 94 -1.57 6.17 -10.48
CA ARG A 94 -2.33 6.38 -11.72
C ARG A 94 -1.81 7.58 -12.53
N THR A 95 -2.07 7.58 -13.82
CA THR A 95 -1.87 8.71 -14.73
C THR A 95 -3.22 9.21 -15.22
N GLU A 96 -3.27 10.32 -15.97
CA GLU A 96 -4.56 10.90 -16.42
C GLU A 96 -5.36 9.95 -17.29
N GLU A 97 -4.65 9.10 -18.01
CA GLU A 97 -5.19 8.18 -19.00
C GLU A 97 -5.31 6.74 -18.48
N SER A 98 -4.70 6.42 -17.35
CA SER A 98 -4.62 5.05 -16.84
C SER A 98 -5.34 4.86 -15.52
N ALA A 99 -5.99 3.69 -15.38
CA ALA A 99 -6.63 3.29 -14.13
C ALA A 99 -5.61 3.12 -12.99
N PRO A 100 -6.02 3.30 -11.72
CA PRO A 100 -5.14 3.09 -10.57
C PRO A 100 -4.68 1.64 -10.42
N ILE A 101 -3.39 1.48 -10.17
CA ILE A 101 -2.78 0.20 -9.80
C ILE A 101 -2.22 0.25 -8.39
N ILE A 102 -2.36 -0.84 -7.64
CA ILE A 102 -1.83 -0.94 -6.27
C ILE A 102 -0.34 -1.26 -6.33
N ILE A 103 0.50 -0.37 -5.80
CA ILE A 103 1.96 -0.54 -5.72
C ILE A 103 2.48 -0.73 -4.30
N GLY A 104 1.63 -0.49 -3.30
CA GLY A 104 1.97 -0.70 -1.89
C GLY A 104 0.77 -1.16 -1.09
N ARG A 105 1.00 -2.07 -0.15
CA ARG A 105 -0.02 -2.53 0.80
C ARG A 105 0.61 -2.89 2.14
N ARG A 106 -0.06 -2.52 3.23
CA ARG A 106 0.31 -2.92 4.59
C ARG A 106 -0.94 -3.11 5.42
N LEU A 107 -0.99 -4.24 6.12
CA LEU A 107 -1.99 -4.47 7.15
C LEU A 107 -1.43 -3.98 8.49
N ARG A 108 -2.24 -3.24 9.24
CA ARG A 108 -1.92 -2.62 10.52
C ARG A 108 -2.97 -3.03 11.55
N ARG A 109 -2.65 -2.80 12.83
CA ARG A 109 -3.61 -3.00 13.93
C ARG A 109 -4.83 -2.09 13.72
N GLY A 110 -6.03 -2.53 14.06
CA GLY A 110 -7.27 -1.74 13.88
C GLY A 110 -7.24 -0.35 14.51
N ALA A 111 -6.72 -0.24 15.73
CA ALA A 111 -6.60 1.02 16.47
C ALA A 111 -5.48 1.97 15.97
N CYS A 112 -4.89 1.68 14.82
CA CYS A 112 -3.79 2.45 14.25
C CYS A 112 -4.30 3.76 13.64
N GLY A 113 -3.69 4.89 13.99
CA GLY A 113 -3.91 6.15 13.27
C GLY A 113 -3.29 6.14 11.87
N SER A 114 -3.89 6.90 10.94
CA SER A 114 -3.52 6.98 9.52
C SER A 114 -2.04 7.25 9.24
N PRO A 115 -1.33 8.15 9.95
CA PRO A 115 0.09 8.43 9.65
C PRO A 115 1.05 7.26 9.89
N ARG A 116 0.69 6.27 10.70
CA ARG A 116 1.62 5.21 11.13
C ARG A 116 2.09 4.37 9.95
N GLY A 117 3.35 4.56 9.55
CA GLY A 117 3.96 3.85 8.43
C GLY A 117 3.74 4.50 7.06
N ALA A 118 3.01 5.63 6.99
CA ALA A 118 2.76 6.36 5.74
C ALA A 118 4.07 6.85 5.10
N ARG A 119 4.99 7.45 5.87
CA ARG A 119 6.31 7.88 5.38
C ARG A 119 7.04 6.78 4.60
N ARG A 120 7.07 5.57 5.16
CA ARG A 120 7.74 4.44 4.51
C ARG A 120 6.96 3.93 3.31
N MET A 121 5.62 3.93 3.37
CA MET A 121 4.76 3.60 2.22
C MET A 121 5.03 4.54 1.04
N VAL A 122 5.04 5.86 1.28
CA VAL A 122 5.33 6.88 0.27
C VAL A 122 6.73 6.69 -0.30
N SER A 123 7.73 6.47 0.56
CA SER A 123 9.12 6.24 0.11
C SER A 123 9.26 4.98 -0.77
N ASP A 124 8.64 3.87 -0.36
CA ASP A 124 8.63 2.62 -1.13
C ASP A 124 7.85 2.79 -2.46
N GLY A 125 6.76 3.58 -2.44
CA GLY A 125 5.94 3.92 -3.61
C GLY A 125 6.68 4.76 -4.64
N LEU A 126 7.28 5.88 -4.23
CA LEU A 126 8.13 6.73 -5.09
C LEU A 126 9.28 5.93 -5.70
N ALA A 127 9.91 5.06 -4.91
CA ALA A 127 10.98 4.19 -5.41
C ALA A 127 10.46 3.15 -6.41
N THR A 128 9.20 2.72 -6.30
CA THR A 128 8.58 1.84 -7.29
C THR A 128 8.30 2.61 -8.57
N ILE A 129 7.68 3.79 -8.49
CA ILE A 129 7.36 4.66 -9.64
C ILE A 129 8.62 4.97 -10.46
N LYS A 130 9.71 5.38 -9.81
CA LYS A 130 10.99 5.70 -10.48
C LYS A 130 11.57 4.52 -11.28
N ARG A 131 11.19 3.28 -10.96
CA ARG A 131 11.64 2.07 -11.64
C ARG A 131 10.67 1.58 -12.72
N LEU A 132 9.48 2.18 -12.83
CA LEU A 132 8.54 1.87 -13.90
C LEU A 132 9.02 2.57 -15.17
N ARG A 133 8.99 1.83 -16.28
CA ARG A 133 9.44 2.28 -17.58
C ARG A 133 8.62 3.50 -18.01
N GLY A 134 9.31 4.55 -18.47
CA GLY A 134 8.67 5.78 -18.94
C GLY A 134 8.31 6.77 -17.82
N LEU A 135 8.44 6.39 -16.55
CA LEU A 135 8.13 7.25 -15.40
C LEU A 135 9.37 7.67 -14.60
N GLU A 136 10.58 7.42 -15.10
CA GLU A 136 11.84 7.60 -14.37
C GLU A 136 12.07 9.06 -13.95
N LYS A 137 11.55 10.00 -14.74
CA LYS A 137 11.62 11.46 -14.54
C LYS A 137 10.24 12.10 -14.33
N ALA A 138 9.19 11.29 -14.19
CA ALA A 138 7.84 11.82 -14.06
C ALA A 138 7.69 12.66 -12.80
N ARG A 139 6.94 13.77 -12.91
CA ARG A 139 6.54 14.58 -11.76
C ARG A 139 5.47 13.82 -10.99
N VAL A 140 5.75 13.51 -9.72
CA VAL A 140 4.80 12.78 -8.88
C VAL A 140 4.02 13.76 -8.00
N LEU A 141 2.69 13.76 -8.15
CA LEU A 141 1.79 14.43 -7.22
C LEU A 141 1.33 13.43 -6.17
N PHE A 142 1.73 13.66 -4.92
CA PHE A 142 1.28 12.87 -3.78
C PHE A 142 -0.06 13.40 -3.27
N ARG A 143 -1.05 12.51 -3.08
CA ARG A 143 -2.34 12.83 -2.46
C ARG A 143 -2.61 11.88 -1.29
N ALA A 144 -3.19 12.44 -0.25
CA ALA A 144 -3.68 11.72 0.92
C ALA A 144 -4.73 12.59 1.62
N ASP A 145 -5.56 12.00 2.47
CA ASP A 145 -6.48 12.77 3.30
C ASP A 145 -5.76 13.61 4.37
N SER A 146 -6.50 14.47 5.05
CA SER A 146 -5.96 15.35 6.10
C SER A 146 -5.48 14.60 7.34
N ALA A 147 -5.91 13.35 7.58
CA ALA A 147 -5.44 12.54 8.69
C ALA A 147 -3.95 12.18 8.54
N PHE A 148 -3.39 12.24 7.33
CA PHE A 148 -1.94 12.08 7.08
C PHE A 148 -1.12 13.37 7.27
N TYR A 149 -1.76 14.53 7.48
CA TYR A 149 -1.08 15.83 7.51
C TYR A 149 -0.28 16.09 8.80
N GLY A 150 -0.78 15.61 9.96
CA GLY A 150 -0.19 15.87 11.28
C GLY A 150 1.23 15.32 11.50
N HIS A 151 1.70 14.45 10.60
CA HIS A 151 3.06 13.97 10.53
C HIS A 151 3.47 13.88 9.06
N ALA A 152 3.83 15.03 8.47
CA ALA A 152 4.20 15.14 7.07
C ALA A 152 5.04 13.92 6.63
N PRO A 153 4.55 13.08 5.70
CA PRO A 153 5.34 12.03 5.10
C PRO A 153 6.37 12.69 4.17
N SER A 154 7.36 13.37 4.74
CA SER A 154 8.44 14.04 4.03
C SER A 154 9.45 13.01 3.49
N ALA A 155 8.99 12.19 2.55
CA ALA A 155 9.91 11.71 1.54
C ALA A 155 10.31 12.94 0.70
N PRO A 156 11.58 13.11 0.32
CA PRO A 156 11.99 14.24 -0.50
C PRO A 156 11.26 14.18 -1.85
N LEU A 157 10.18 14.96 -1.97
CA LEU A 157 9.56 15.28 -3.24
C LEU A 157 10.48 16.30 -3.92
N SER A 158 10.89 16.01 -5.16
CA SER A 158 11.71 16.94 -5.93
C SER A 158 10.98 18.28 -6.05
N LYS A 159 11.65 19.38 -5.71
CA LYS A 159 11.13 20.72 -5.96
C LYS A 159 10.81 20.85 -7.46
N PRO A 160 9.69 21.50 -7.84
CA PRO A 160 9.48 21.87 -9.23
C PRO A 160 10.66 22.71 -9.72
N ALA A 161 11.10 22.49 -10.95
CA ALA A 161 12.12 23.31 -11.58
C ALA A 161 11.68 24.79 -11.54
N PRO A 162 12.59 25.74 -11.31
CA PRO A 162 12.25 27.15 -11.35
C PRO A 162 11.66 27.47 -12.73
N THR A 163 10.48 28.06 -12.74
CA THR A 163 9.93 28.67 -13.94
C THR A 163 10.86 29.82 -14.33
N SER A 164 11.47 29.71 -15.51
CA SER A 164 12.24 30.81 -16.10
C SER A 164 11.38 32.07 -16.25
N PRO A 165 11.96 33.27 -16.09
CA PRO A 165 11.25 34.54 -16.13
C PRO A 165 10.59 34.84 -17.48
#